data_AF-A0A3M6RTM1-F1
#
_entry.id   AF-A0A3M6RTM1-F1
#
_cell.length_a   1.000
_cell.length_b   1.000
_cell.length_c   1.000
_cell.angle_alpha   90.00
_cell.angle_beta   90.00
_cell.angle_gamma   90.00
#
_symmetry.space_group_name_H-M   'P 1'
#
loop_
_entity.id
_entity.type
_entity.pdbx_description
1 polymer ?
#
loop_
_entity_poly.entity_id
_entity_poly.type
_entity_poly.pdbx_seq_one_letter_code
_entity_poly.pdbx_strand_id
1 'polypeptide(L)'
;MANLTFFAWVQLHRARPVAEDGAAGPAATVRADAVALLQAPPPKKPTVAPQPAPALTVAQAEPQPSPAAAEPAAQADAPAQTPEPPAEPAQEKPSEKPPERPQDKPAEPPSPKQCMALGPFSSEQLEPVRGVLGRWPQSYWRLTQSTQSGRWMVFWGGVNDELVLSARRSELQNKGVSYERLRSTSAGPGFSLGRFSTEGAAEQQKRNLEQRGIGGTQVLVERQPATVYTIEFPDYNAIREVVRRDMGRHMGGRSLQPC
;
A
#
# COMPACT_ATOMS: atom_id res chain seq x y z
N MET A 1 -27.03 -28.74 30.86
CA MET A 1 -27.52 -27.40 30.46
C MET A 1 -26.95 -27.09 29.08
N ALA A 2 -27.69 -27.43 28.03
CA ALA A 2 -27.25 -27.37 26.63
C ALA A 2 -27.80 -26.09 25.97
N ASN A 3 -26.91 -25.30 25.36
CA ASN A 3 -27.27 -24.11 24.60
C ASN A 3 -27.67 -24.49 23.18
N LEU A 4 -28.97 -24.58 22.93
CA LEU A 4 -29.59 -24.75 21.62
C LEU A 4 -30.22 -23.42 21.19
N THR A 5 -29.46 -22.53 20.55
CA THR A 5 -30.02 -21.41 19.75
C THR A 5 -28.99 -20.89 18.74
N PHE A 6 -28.70 -21.67 17.69
CA PHE A 6 -28.00 -21.15 16.50
C PHE A 6 -28.37 -21.92 15.22
N PHE A 7 -29.68 -22.15 15.01
CA PHE A 7 -30.20 -22.70 13.75
C PHE A 7 -31.41 -21.87 13.30
N ALA A 8 -31.14 -20.67 12.79
CA ALA A 8 -32.17 -19.82 12.19
C ALA A 8 -31.59 -18.88 11.12
N TRP A 9 -30.84 -19.41 10.15
CA TRP A 9 -30.63 -18.70 8.87
C TRP A 9 -30.11 -19.60 7.74
N VAL A 10 -30.75 -20.75 7.50
CA VAL A 10 -30.58 -21.49 6.23
C VAL A 10 -31.94 -22.12 5.94
N GLN A 11 -32.77 -21.46 5.13
CA GLN A 11 -33.90 -22.06 4.37
C GLN A 11 -34.79 -20.97 3.73
N LEU A 12 -34.23 -20.04 2.94
CA LEU A 12 -35.07 -19.25 2.03
C LEU A 12 -34.36 -18.71 0.78
N HIS A 13 -33.63 -19.56 0.05
CA HIS A 13 -33.31 -19.27 -1.35
C HIS A 13 -33.53 -20.53 -2.20
N ARG A 14 -34.81 -20.92 -2.34
CA ARG A 14 -35.23 -21.84 -3.40
C ARG A 14 -35.64 -21.01 -4.61
N ALA A 15 -34.88 -21.15 -5.70
CA ALA A 15 -35.16 -20.52 -6.98
C ALA A 15 -36.55 -20.94 -7.50
N ARG A 16 -37.36 -19.95 -7.89
CA ARG A 16 -38.59 -20.18 -8.68
C ARG A 16 -38.18 -20.46 -10.14
N PRO A 17 -38.72 -21.49 -10.79
CA PRO A 17 -38.64 -21.61 -12.24
C PRO A 17 -39.52 -20.53 -12.89
N VAL A 18 -38.95 -19.82 -13.87
CA VAL A 18 -39.67 -18.89 -14.75
C VAL A 18 -40.55 -19.73 -15.67
N ALA A 19 -41.85 -19.43 -15.66
CA ALA A 19 -42.81 -19.95 -16.62
C ALA A 19 -42.62 -19.24 -17.96
N GLU A 20 -42.50 -20.03 -19.03
CA GLU A 20 -42.63 -19.57 -20.41
C GLU A 20 -44.12 -19.36 -20.71
N ASP A 21 -44.52 -18.12 -20.90
CA ASP A 21 -45.77 -17.79 -21.60
C ASP A 21 -45.41 -17.15 -22.94
N GLY A 22 -45.71 -17.89 -24.01
CA GLY A 22 -45.61 -17.42 -25.37
C GLY A 22 -46.67 -16.36 -25.66
N ALA A 23 -46.25 -15.26 -26.29
CA ALA A 23 -47.12 -14.39 -27.05
C ALA A 23 -46.36 -13.80 -28.22
N ALA A 24 -46.91 -14.06 -29.41
CA ALA A 24 -46.44 -13.61 -30.70
C ALA A 24 -46.58 -12.09 -30.87
N GLY A 25 -45.61 -11.49 -31.59
CA GLY A 25 -45.67 -10.11 -32.09
C GLY A 25 -44.50 -9.84 -33.04
N PRO A 26 -44.69 -9.07 -34.13
CA PRO A 26 -44.17 -9.46 -35.45
C PRO A 26 -42.76 -8.95 -35.79
N ALA A 27 -42.19 -9.69 -36.75
CA ALA A 27 -40.94 -9.49 -37.46
C ALA A 27 -40.53 -8.04 -37.69
N ALA A 28 -39.35 -7.68 -37.17
CA ALA A 28 -38.53 -6.60 -37.67
C ALA A 28 -37.26 -7.17 -38.28
N THR A 29 -37.03 -6.76 -39.52
CA THR A 29 -36.17 -7.35 -40.52
C THR A 29 -34.69 -7.34 -40.15
N VAL A 30 -34.06 -8.47 -40.46
CA VAL A 30 -32.62 -8.73 -40.54
C VAL A 30 -31.88 -7.59 -41.25
N ARG A 31 -30.86 -7.02 -40.60
CA ARG A 31 -29.69 -6.46 -41.27
C ARG A 31 -28.46 -7.25 -40.84
N ALA A 32 -28.07 -8.15 -41.73
CA ALA A 32 -26.77 -8.79 -41.76
C ALA A 32 -25.73 -7.75 -42.19
N ASP A 33 -24.91 -7.24 -41.27
CA ASP A 33 -23.70 -6.47 -41.62
C ASP A 33 -22.74 -6.29 -40.42
N ALA A 34 -22.35 -7.41 -39.81
CA ALA A 34 -21.25 -7.40 -38.82
C ALA A 34 -20.30 -8.61 -38.94
N VAL A 35 -20.31 -9.29 -40.09
CA VAL A 35 -19.35 -10.38 -40.40
C VAL A 35 -18.16 -9.86 -41.24
N ALA A 36 -18.07 -8.55 -41.50
CA ALA A 36 -17.02 -7.94 -42.32
C ALA A 36 -15.89 -7.23 -41.53
N LEU A 37 -15.65 -7.61 -40.27
CA LEU A 37 -14.47 -7.13 -39.51
C LEU A 37 -13.49 -8.25 -39.10
N LEU A 38 -13.68 -9.46 -39.64
CA LEU A 38 -12.72 -10.56 -39.59
C LEU A 38 -11.88 -10.59 -40.87
N GLN A 39 -11.05 -9.56 -41.10
CA GLN A 39 -9.88 -9.59 -41.99
C GLN A 39 -9.18 -8.21 -42.01
N ALA A 40 -8.57 -7.84 -40.89
CA ALA A 40 -7.55 -6.79 -40.89
C ALA A 40 -6.16 -7.47 -40.93
N PRO A 41 -5.29 -7.18 -41.92
CA PRO A 41 -3.91 -7.67 -41.90
C PRO A 41 -3.12 -6.98 -40.76
N PRO A 42 -2.18 -7.67 -40.09
CA PRO A 42 -1.42 -7.09 -39.00
C PRO A 42 -0.54 -5.92 -39.49
N PRO A 43 -0.43 -4.81 -38.73
CA PRO A 43 0.47 -3.73 -39.06
C PRO A 43 1.93 -4.24 -39.02
N LYS A 44 2.67 -3.90 -40.08
CA LYS A 44 4.10 -4.20 -40.23
C LYS A 44 4.88 -3.61 -39.05
N LYS A 45 5.66 -4.46 -38.39
CA LYS A 45 6.61 -4.08 -37.33
C LYS A 45 7.57 -3.00 -37.88
N PRO A 46 7.76 -1.86 -37.21
CA PRO A 46 8.88 -0.98 -37.54
C PRO A 46 10.19 -1.69 -37.19
N THR A 47 10.98 -1.99 -38.23
CA THR A 47 12.38 -2.41 -38.15
C THR A 47 13.17 -1.33 -37.43
N VAL A 48 13.58 -1.60 -36.19
CA VAL A 48 14.62 -0.83 -35.50
C VAL A 48 15.97 -1.33 -36.03
N ALA A 49 16.68 -0.45 -36.73
CA ALA A 49 18.05 -0.69 -37.14
C ALA A 49 18.98 -0.76 -35.90
N PRO A 50 19.99 -1.66 -35.88
CA PRO A 50 20.93 -1.79 -34.78
C PRO A 50 21.84 -0.56 -34.71
N GLN A 51 21.81 0.13 -33.57
CA GLN A 51 22.76 1.18 -33.25
C GLN A 51 24.09 0.55 -32.78
N PRO A 52 25.26 1.04 -33.25
CA PRO A 52 26.55 0.50 -32.87
C PRO A 52 26.92 0.87 -31.43
N ALA A 53 27.48 -0.11 -30.72
CA ALA A 53 28.01 0.04 -29.38
C ALA A 53 29.26 0.94 -29.37
N PRO A 54 29.40 1.88 -28.42
CA PRO A 54 30.70 2.41 -28.07
C PRO A 54 31.44 1.38 -27.20
N ALA A 55 32.55 0.88 -27.73
CA ALA A 55 33.64 0.29 -26.96
C ALA A 55 34.30 1.34 -26.05
N LEU A 56 35.27 0.87 -25.25
CA LEU A 56 36.08 1.57 -24.23
C LEU A 56 35.48 1.37 -22.82
N THR A 57 36.14 0.79 -21.81
CA THR A 57 37.54 0.42 -21.60
C THR A 57 37.57 -0.57 -20.43
N VAL A 58 38.38 -1.62 -20.55
CA VAL A 58 38.71 -2.53 -19.44
C VAL A 58 39.69 -1.79 -18.54
N ALA A 59 39.29 -1.45 -17.31
CA ALA A 59 40.20 -1.05 -16.25
C ALA A 59 40.22 -2.16 -15.20
N GLN A 60 41.30 -2.94 -15.25
CA GLN A 60 41.71 -3.88 -14.21
C GLN A 60 42.03 -3.10 -12.93
N ALA A 61 41.53 -3.57 -11.78
CA ALA A 61 42.10 -3.26 -10.48
C ALA A 61 41.85 -4.46 -9.56
N GLU A 62 42.87 -5.32 -9.45
CA GLU A 62 43.01 -6.32 -8.38
C GLU A 62 43.56 -5.62 -7.10
N PRO A 63 43.65 -6.31 -5.95
CA PRO A 63 43.11 -5.86 -4.67
C PRO A 63 44.19 -5.23 -3.79
N GLN A 64 43.79 -4.36 -2.86
CA GLN A 64 44.67 -3.96 -1.77
C GLN A 64 44.06 -4.22 -0.39
N PRO A 65 44.89 -4.70 0.56
CA PRO A 65 44.45 -5.29 1.81
C PRO A 65 44.15 -4.26 2.89
N SER A 66 43.28 -4.70 3.80
CA SER A 66 43.01 -4.11 5.10
C SER A 66 44.27 -3.99 5.96
N PRO A 67 44.39 -2.95 6.80
CA PRO A 67 44.92 -3.13 8.15
C PRO A 67 43.98 -2.62 9.23
N ALA A 68 44.14 -3.26 10.38
CA ALA A 68 43.31 -3.24 11.57
C ALA A 68 43.36 -1.93 12.40
N ALA A 69 42.28 -1.76 13.17
CA ALA A 69 42.19 -1.35 14.58
C ALA A 69 43.15 -0.28 15.14
N ALA A 70 42.58 0.81 15.68
CA ALA A 70 42.83 1.30 17.06
C ALA A 70 42.00 2.58 17.37
N GLU A 71 41.03 2.45 18.26
CA GLU A 71 40.72 3.45 19.31
C GLU A 71 41.56 3.05 20.57
N PRO A 72 41.66 3.82 21.68
CA PRO A 72 41.13 5.15 22.01
C PRO A 72 42.17 6.08 22.71
N ALA A 73 41.86 7.37 22.89
CA ALA A 73 42.34 8.14 24.05
C ALA A 73 41.57 9.47 24.21
N ALA A 74 41.12 9.70 25.45
CA ALA A 74 40.46 10.89 25.96
C ALA A 74 41.47 11.99 26.36
N GLN A 75 40.94 13.22 26.51
CA GLN A 75 41.29 14.32 27.47
C GLN A 75 40.98 15.66 26.77
N ALA A 76 39.95 16.41 27.15
CA ALA A 76 39.83 17.27 28.34
C ALA A 76 40.95 18.33 28.41
N ASP A 77 40.64 19.59 28.10
CA ASP A 77 40.79 20.74 29.01
C ASP A 77 40.36 22.07 28.34
N ALA A 78 39.56 22.85 29.06
CA ALA A 78 39.42 24.30 28.92
C ALA A 78 40.09 24.90 30.17
N PRO A 79 40.66 26.13 30.16
CA PRO A 79 39.79 27.28 30.45
C PRO A 79 40.23 28.67 29.91
N ALA A 80 39.25 29.56 30.03
CA ALA A 80 39.18 31.02 29.95
C ALA A 80 40.43 31.88 30.22
N GLN A 81 40.49 33.04 29.57
CA GLN A 81 40.97 34.30 30.17
C GLN A 81 40.17 35.52 29.67
N THR A 82 39.63 36.25 30.64
CA THR A 82 39.22 37.67 30.60
C THR A 82 40.45 38.53 30.85
N PRO A 83 40.51 39.80 30.40
CA PRO A 83 40.40 40.91 31.37
C PRO A 83 39.66 42.17 30.85
N GLU A 84 39.00 42.84 31.81
CA GLU A 84 38.44 44.22 31.81
C GLU A 84 39.38 45.13 32.67
N PRO A 85 39.11 46.42 32.97
CA PRO A 85 38.82 47.66 32.21
C PRO A 85 39.90 48.73 32.58
N PRO A 86 39.71 49.84 33.34
CA PRO A 86 38.71 50.97 33.54
C PRO A 86 38.81 52.21 32.59
N ALA A 87 38.08 53.35 32.68
CA ALA A 87 37.08 53.93 33.59
C ALA A 87 36.29 55.11 32.94
N GLU A 88 35.12 55.44 33.53
CA GLU A 88 34.14 56.55 33.37
C GLU A 88 34.68 58.00 33.67
N PRO A 89 33.93 59.15 33.68
CA PRO A 89 32.46 59.34 33.90
C PRO A 89 31.71 60.53 33.18
N ALA A 90 30.38 60.56 33.43
CA ALA A 90 29.49 61.72 33.70
C ALA A 90 28.60 62.30 32.57
N GLN A 91 27.27 62.20 32.70
CA GLN A 91 26.39 63.19 33.37
C GLN A 91 24.87 62.87 33.24
N GLU A 92 24.14 63.27 34.30
CA GLU A 92 22.69 63.26 34.57
C GLU A 92 21.86 64.03 33.49
N LYS A 93 20.52 63.96 33.30
CA LYS A 93 19.34 63.73 34.16
C LYS A 93 18.05 63.65 33.25
N PRO A 94 16.79 63.70 33.74
CA PRO A 94 15.79 62.63 33.62
C PRO A 94 14.55 62.93 32.73
N SER A 95 13.78 61.90 32.35
CA SER A 95 12.36 62.02 31.96
C SER A 95 11.67 60.70 32.31
N GLU A 96 10.83 60.70 33.34
CA GLU A 96 9.38 60.99 33.28
C GLU A 96 8.61 59.68 33.06
N LYS A 97 7.77 59.34 34.04
CA LYS A 97 6.97 58.11 34.09
C LYS A 97 5.51 58.48 33.67
N PRO A 98 4.59 57.58 34.06
CA PRO A 98 3.48 56.82 33.42
C PRO A 98 2.93 57.13 32.00
N PRO A 99 2.12 56.23 31.35
CA PRO A 99 1.19 55.26 31.98
C PRO A 99 1.29 53.80 31.50
N GLU A 100 0.87 52.90 32.41
CA GLU A 100 0.51 51.51 32.15
C GLU A 100 -0.45 51.40 30.96
N ARG A 101 -0.06 50.60 29.97
CA ARG A 101 -0.91 50.08 28.90
C ARG A 101 -0.77 48.54 28.90
N PRO A 102 -1.85 47.79 28.62
CA PRO A 102 -2.09 46.45 29.16
C PRO A 102 -0.93 45.48 28.93
N GLN A 103 -0.67 44.66 29.95
CA GLN A 103 0.20 43.51 29.83
C GLN A 103 -0.26 42.68 28.62
N ASP A 104 0.55 42.68 27.56
CA ASP A 104 0.51 41.66 26.53
C ASP A 104 0.67 40.33 27.26
N LYS A 105 -0.44 39.60 27.38
CA LYS A 105 -0.46 38.25 27.90
C LYS A 105 0.59 37.48 27.10
N PRO A 106 1.64 36.90 27.73
CA PRO A 106 2.63 36.14 26.99
C PRO A 106 1.92 35.13 26.10
N ALA A 107 2.19 35.23 24.79
CA ALA A 107 1.67 34.29 23.82
C ALA A 107 2.01 32.89 24.31
N GLU A 108 0.97 32.11 24.61
CA GLU A 108 1.13 30.73 25.03
C GLU A 108 1.98 30.02 23.96
N PRO A 109 3.05 29.30 24.35
CA PRO A 109 3.92 28.66 23.36
C PRO A 109 3.06 27.77 22.46
N PRO A 110 3.25 27.84 21.12
CA PRO A 110 2.42 27.09 20.20
C PRO A 110 2.48 25.61 20.58
N SER A 111 1.30 25.01 20.76
CA SER A 111 1.21 23.57 21.03
C SER A 111 1.97 22.81 19.94
N PRO A 112 2.70 21.73 20.28
CA PRO A 112 3.42 20.95 19.30
C PRO A 112 2.44 20.43 18.24
N LYS A 113 2.77 20.68 16.98
CA LYS A 113 2.02 20.16 15.84
C LYS A 113 2.12 18.64 15.86
N GLN A 114 0.98 17.96 15.92
CA GLN A 114 0.91 16.52 15.85
C GLN A 114 0.40 16.13 14.47
N CYS A 115 1.20 15.42 13.69
CA CYS A 115 0.72 14.88 12.43
C CYS A 115 -0.10 13.61 12.69
N MET A 116 -1.28 13.52 12.05
CA MET A 116 -2.08 12.29 12.06
C MET A 116 -2.55 11.94 10.66
N ALA A 117 -2.60 10.67 10.33
CA ALA A 117 -3.04 10.13 9.07
C ALA A 117 -4.28 9.24 9.25
N LEU A 118 -5.19 9.29 8.28
CA LEU A 118 -6.38 8.46 8.19
C LEU A 118 -6.37 7.71 6.85
N GLY A 119 -6.44 6.40 6.88
CA GLY A 119 -6.43 5.56 5.68
C GLY A 119 -6.02 4.12 5.99
N PRO A 120 -5.72 3.31 4.96
CA PRO A 120 -5.92 3.60 3.53
C PRO A 120 -7.39 3.55 3.09
N PHE A 121 -7.75 4.37 2.11
CA PHE A 121 -9.06 4.38 1.44
C PHE A 121 -8.95 3.84 0.01
N SER A 122 -9.94 3.07 -0.45
CA SER A 122 -10.13 2.83 -1.89
C SER A 122 -10.67 4.10 -2.58
N SER A 123 -10.58 4.17 -3.91
CA SER A 123 -11.15 5.28 -4.69
C SER A 123 -12.65 5.50 -4.39
N GLU A 124 -13.42 4.42 -4.34
CA GLU A 124 -14.86 4.45 -4.05
C GLU A 124 -15.15 4.97 -2.63
N GLN A 125 -14.36 4.55 -1.65
CA GLN A 125 -14.51 4.98 -0.26
C GLN A 125 -14.09 6.45 -0.06
N LEU A 126 -13.16 6.93 -0.87
CA LEU A 126 -12.63 8.28 -0.77
C LEU A 126 -13.61 9.32 -1.32
N GLU A 127 -14.47 8.98 -2.27
CA GLU A 127 -15.35 9.95 -2.93
C GLU A 127 -16.27 10.73 -1.98
N PRO A 128 -17.02 10.11 -1.04
CA PRO A 128 -17.78 10.86 -0.05
C PRO A 128 -16.89 11.67 0.90
N VAL A 129 -15.64 11.24 1.11
CA VAL A 129 -14.66 11.93 1.95
C VAL A 129 -14.13 13.19 1.26
N ARG A 130 -13.89 13.15 -0.05
CA ARG A 130 -13.50 14.34 -0.83
C ARG A 130 -14.54 15.44 -0.73
N GLY A 131 -15.83 15.10 -0.75
CA GLY A 131 -16.90 16.08 -0.57
C GLY A 131 -16.88 16.77 0.81
N VAL A 132 -16.37 16.09 1.84
CA VAL A 132 -16.15 16.69 3.17
C VAL A 132 -14.91 17.57 3.18
N LEU A 133 -13.78 17.01 2.73
CA LEU A 133 -12.49 17.71 2.70
C LEU A 133 -12.50 18.97 1.82
N GLY A 134 -13.30 18.98 0.75
CA GLY A 134 -13.46 20.15 -0.12
C GLY A 134 -14.08 21.37 0.57
N ARG A 135 -14.70 21.21 1.75
CA ARG A 135 -15.20 22.32 2.57
C ARG A 135 -14.15 22.84 3.57
N TRP A 136 -13.03 22.15 3.72
CA TRP A 136 -11.96 22.50 4.64
C TRP A 136 -10.86 23.30 3.94
N PRO A 137 -10.15 24.19 4.65
CA PRO A 137 -8.94 24.81 4.13
C PRO A 137 -7.90 23.76 3.71
N GLN A 138 -7.24 23.98 2.57
CA GLN A 138 -6.21 23.06 2.06
C GLN A 138 -4.99 22.94 3.00
N SER A 139 -4.77 23.92 3.89
CA SER A 139 -3.70 23.86 4.90
C SER A 139 -3.94 22.78 5.97
N TYR A 140 -5.18 22.32 6.15
CA TYR A 140 -5.54 21.37 7.20
C TYR A 140 -5.29 19.92 6.83
N TRP A 141 -5.22 19.61 5.54
CA TRP A 141 -5.12 18.24 5.08
C TRP A 141 -4.29 18.10 3.81
N ARG A 142 -3.73 16.91 3.64
CA ARG A 142 -3.06 16.47 2.41
C ARG A 142 -3.59 15.10 2.03
N LEU A 143 -3.69 14.84 0.74
CA LEU A 143 -4.11 13.53 0.24
C LEU A 143 -2.92 12.90 -0.47
N THR A 144 -2.43 11.80 0.09
CA THR A 144 -1.32 11.03 -0.46
C THR A 144 -1.88 9.81 -1.16
N GLN A 145 -1.57 9.68 -2.45
CA GLN A 145 -1.87 8.48 -3.22
C GLN A 145 -0.67 7.52 -3.15
N SER A 146 -0.93 6.25 -2.88
CA SER A 146 0.08 5.19 -2.94
C SER A 146 -0.47 3.98 -3.69
N THR A 147 0.43 3.26 -4.36
CA THR A 147 0.06 2.01 -5.04
C THR A 147 0.40 0.85 -4.13
N GLN A 148 -0.60 0.06 -3.76
CA GLN A 148 -0.37 -1.23 -3.12
C GLN A 148 -0.04 -2.26 -4.20
N SER A 149 1.07 -2.97 -4.00
CA SER A 149 1.43 -4.07 -4.87
C SER A 149 0.43 -5.22 -4.74
N GLY A 150 0.16 -5.85 -5.87
CA GLY A 150 -0.56 -7.10 -5.89
C GLY A 150 0.22 -8.16 -5.13
N ARG A 151 -0.49 -9.15 -4.60
CA ARG A 151 0.11 -10.36 -4.06
C ARG A 151 -0.49 -11.54 -4.77
N TRP A 152 0.37 -12.22 -5.50
CA TRP A 152 0.08 -13.40 -6.30
C TRP A 152 0.72 -14.60 -5.63
N MET A 153 0.20 -15.78 -5.90
CA MET A 153 0.80 -17.02 -5.45
C MET A 153 0.65 -18.08 -6.51
N VAL A 154 1.66 -18.94 -6.64
CA VAL A 154 1.51 -20.17 -7.40
C VAL A 154 0.96 -21.21 -6.46
N PHE A 155 -0.18 -21.78 -6.79
CA PHE A 155 -0.92 -22.70 -5.95
C PHE A 155 -1.08 -24.05 -6.64
N TRP A 156 -1.04 -25.12 -5.86
CA TRP A 156 -1.50 -26.43 -6.27
C TRP A 156 -2.53 -26.89 -5.25
N GLY A 157 -3.71 -27.32 -5.68
CA GLY A 157 -4.74 -27.80 -4.76
C GLY A 157 -6.14 -27.79 -5.35
N GLY A 158 -7.14 -27.66 -4.46
CA GLY A 158 -8.55 -27.88 -4.80
C GLY A 158 -9.01 -29.31 -4.58
N VAL A 159 -8.24 -30.08 -3.80
CA VAL A 159 -8.54 -31.47 -3.44
C VAL A 159 -8.70 -31.59 -1.93
N ASN A 160 -9.81 -32.18 -1.48
CA ASN A 160 -10.13 -32.36 -0.06
C ASN A 160 -9.64 -33.71 0.51
N ASP A 161 -8.92 -34.51 -0.29
CA ASP A 161 -8.40 -35.81 0.12
C ASP A 161 -6.96 -35.66 0.69
N GLU A 162 -6.81 -35.99 1.97
CA GLU A 162 -5.52 -35.91 2.68
C GLU A 162 -4.50 -36.93 2.15
N LEU A 163 -4.92 -38.06 1.58
CA LEU A 163 -4.01 -39.01 0.95
C LEU A 163 -3.37 -38.38 -0.29
N VAL A 164 -4.18 -37.73 -1.14
CA VAL A 164 -3.70 -37.00 -2.33
C VAL A 164 -2.77 -35.85 -1.93
N LEU A 165 -3.12 -35.12 -0.87
CA LEU A 165 -2.29 -34.03 -0.35
C LEU A 165 -0.97 -34.54 0.23
N SER A 166 -0.96 -35.69 0.90
CA SER A 166 0.25 -36.32 1.44
C SER A 166 1.16 -36.83 0.33
N ALA A 167 0.61 -37.49 -0.68
CA ALA A 167 1.35 -37.95 -1.86
C ALA A 167 2.00 -36.78 -2.60
N ARG A 168 1.25 -35.69 -2.82
CA ARG A 168 1.81 -34.49 -3.45
C ARG A 168 2.90 -33.84 -2.61
N ARG A 169 2.75 -33.82 -1.27
CA ARG A 169 3.78 -33.29 -0.39
C ARG A 169 5.09 -34.06 -0.55
N SER A 170 5.04 -35.38 -0.56
CA SER A 170 6.22 -36.22 -0.79
C SER A 170 6.85 -35.96 -2.16
N GLU A 171 6.05 -35.78 -3.21
CA GLU A 171 6.55 -35.41 -4.54
C GLU A 171 7.28 -34.06 -4.53
N LEU A 172 6.70 -33.03 -3.89
CA LEU A 172 7.29 -31.69 -3.79
C LEU A 172 8.60 -31.71 -2.99
N GLN A 173 8.65 -32.49 -1.90
CA GLN A 173 9.87 -32.71 -1.12
C GLN A 173 10.95 -33.40 -1.94
N ASN A 174 10.62 -34.48 -2.65
CA ASN A 174 11.56 -35.23 -3.49
C ASN A 174 12.15 -34.38 -4.62
N LYS A 175 11.38 -33.43 -5.15
CA LYS A 175 11.83 -32.49 -6.20
C LYS A 175 12.50 -31.23 -5.65
N GLY A 176 12.66 -31.09 -4.32
CA GLY A 176 13.27 -29.93 -3.69
C GLY A 176 12.53 -28.63 -4.00
N VAL A 177 11.20 -28.66 -4.01
CA VAL A 177 10.37 -27.48 -4.25
C VAL A 177 9.92 -26.94 -2.90
N SER A 178 10.13 -25.66 -2.65
CA SER A 178 9.59 -25.00 -1.45
C SER A 178 8.06 -24.95 -1.52
N TYR A 179 7.40 -25.37 -0.44
CA TYR A 179 5.94 -25.34 -0.35
C TYR A 179 5.46 -24.89 1.03
N GLU A 180 4.27 -24.30 1.08
CA GLU A 180 3.55 -23.96 2.31
C GLU A 180 2.15 -24.58 2.25
N ARG A 181 1.75 -25.30 3.29
CA ARG A 181 0.42 -25.93 3.37
C ARG A 181 -0.63 -24.86 3.67
N LEU A 182 -1.61 -24.71 2.77
CA LEU A 182 -2.75 -23.83 2.95
C LEU A 182 -4.02 -24.64 3.19
N ARG A 183 -4.62 -24.44 4.36
CA ARG A 183 -5.85 -25.15 4.77
C ARG A 183 -7.12 -24.48 4.24
N SER A 184 -7.10 -23.16 4.12
CA SER A 184 -8.22 -22.34 3.68
C SER A 184 -7.75 -21.37 2.60
N THR A 185 -8.16 -21.59 1.36
CA THR A 185 -8.00 -20.63 0.26
C THR A 185 -9.32 -20.54 -0.51
N SER A 186 -9.49 -19.51 -1.34
CA SER A 186 -10.63 -19.42 -2.26
C SER A 186 -10.72 -20.61 -3.23
N ALA A 187 -9.59 -21.25 -3.53
CA ALA A 187 -9.50 -22.44 -4.37
C ALA A 187 -9.53 -23.76 -3.57
N GLY A 188 -9.82 -23.71 -2.26
CA GLY A 188 -9.83 -24.88 -1.37
C GLY A 188 -8.47 -25.22 -0.75
N PRO A 189 -8.33 -26.38 -0.10
CA PRO A 189 -7.07 -26.79 0.52
C PRO A 189 -6.01 -27.14 -0.54
N GLY A 190 -4.75 -26.79 -0.25
CA GLY A 190 -3.62 -27.14 -1.10
C GLY A 190 -2.26 -26.67 -0.58
N PHE A 191 -1.36 -26.36 -1.51
CA PHE A 191 0.01 -25.90 -1.27
C PHE A 191 0.29 -24.62 -2.05
N SER A 192 0.85 -23.61 -1.37
CA SER A 192 1.54 -22.51 -2.03
C SER A 192 2.93 -22.97 -2.44
N LEU A 193 3.34 -22.66 -3.66
CA LEU A 193 4.66 -22.94 -4.23
C LEU A 193 5.48 -21.65 -4.42
N GLY A 194 5.02 -20.55 -3.81
CA GLY A 194 5.67 -19.25 -3.84
C GLY A 194 4.67 -18.10 -3.84
N ARG A 195 5.05 -16.98 -3.23
CA ARG A 195 4.31 -15.71 -3.28
C ARG A 195 5.10 -14.67 -4.06
N PHE A 196 4.41 -13.86 -4.84
CA PHE A 196 4.97 -12.92 -5.79
C PHE A 196 4.26 -11.56 -5.72
N SER A 197 4.97 -10.48 -6.01
CA SER A 197 4.42 -9.12 -6.04
C SER A 197 3.78 -8.74 -7.38
N THR A 198 4.02 -9.54 -8.43
CA THR A 198 3.48 -9.33 -9.78
C THR A 198 2.98 -10.64 -10.36
N GLU A 199 2.00 -10.53 -11.26
CA GLU A 199 1.42 -11.69 -11.95
C GLU A 199 2.46 -12.36 -12.83
N GLY A 200 3.21 -11.59 -13.62
CA GLY A 200 4.25 -12.12 -14.51
C GLY A 200 5.34 -12.92 -13.79
N ALA A 201 5.70 -12.53 -12.57
CA ALA A 201 6.65 -13.30 -11.76
C ALA A 201 6.05 -14.64 -11.28
N ALA A 202 4.77 -14.65 -10.90
CA ALA A 202 4.06 -15.87 -10.55
C ALA A 202 3.89 -16.80 -11.76
N GLU A 203 3.53 -16.27 -12.92
CA GLU A 203 3.44 -17.05 -14.15
C GLU A 203 4.78 -17.63 -14.59
N GLN A 204 5.86 -16.86 -14.45
CA GLN A 204 7.19 -17.37 -14.74
C GLN A 204 7.56 -18.51 -13.79
N GLN A 205 7.25 -18.38 -12.50
CA GLN A 205 7.47 -19.47 -11.56
C GLN A 205 6.62 -20.69 -11.89
N LYS A 206 5.36 -20.51 -12.30
CA LYS A 206 4.50 -21.61 -12.77
C LYS A 206 5.16 -22.36 -13.93
N ARG A 207 5.66 -21.64 -14.96
CA ARG A 207 6.39 -22.25 -16.09
C ARG A 207 7.67 -22.98 -15.64
N ASN A 208 8.43 -22.39 -14.73
CA ASN A 208 9.63 -23.02 -14.17
C ASN A 208 9.30 -24.32 -13.42
N LEU A 209 8.19 -24.35 -12.68
CA LEU A 209 7.70 -25.53 -11.98
C LEU A 209 7.25 -26.62 -12.97
N GLU A 210 6.54 -26.24 -14.03
CA GLU A 210 6.13 -27.17 -15.09
C GLU A 210 7.34 -27.83 -15.76
N GLN A 211 8.41 -27.07 -16.05
CA GLN A 211 9.67 -27.59 -16.58
C GLN A 211 10.38 -28.57 -15.61
N ARG A 212 10.17 -28.41 -14.30
CA ARG A 212 10.66 -29.34 -13.26
C ARG A 212 9.74 -30.56 -13.06
N GLY A 213 8.70 -30.69 -13.88
CA GLY A 213 7.69 -31.74 -13.81
C GLY A 213 6.67 -31.56 -12.69
N ILE A 214 6.48 -30.34 -12.18
CA ILE A 214 5.43 -29.99 -11.22
C ILE A 214 4.25 -29.38 -11.99
N GLY A 215 3.37 -30.25 -12.50
CA GLY A 215 2.16 -29.85 -13.22
C GLY A 215 0.96 -29.52 -12.32
N GLY A 216 -0.14 -29.04 -12.91
CA GLY A 216 -1.40 -28.80 -12.21
C GLY A 216 -1.38 -27.60 -11.25
N THR A 217 -0.46 -26.65 -11.46
CA THR A 217 -0.36 -25.42 -10.66
C THR A 217 -1.17 -24.31 -11.32
N GLN A 218 -1.70 -23.41 -10.50
CA GLN A 218 -2.51 -22.26 -10.92
C GLN A 218 -1.98 -20.99 -10.24
N VAL A 219 -2.06 -19.85 -10.94
CA VAL A 219 -1.74 -18.56 -10.34
C VAL A 219 -3.01 -18.03 -9.68
N LEU A 220 -2.94 -17.77 -8.38
CA LEU A 220 -4.02 -17.18 -7.60
C LEU A 220 -3.63 -15.79 -7.11
N VAL A 221 -4.62 -14.91 -7.07
CA VAL A 221 -4.48 -13.57 -6.49
C VAL A 221 -4.89 -13.60 -5.01
N GLU A 222 -3.94 -13.33 -4.12
CA GLU A 222 -4.20 -13.14 -2.69
C GLU A 222 -4.69 -11.71 -2.42
N ARG A 223 -4.12 -10.74 -3.14
CA ARG A 223 -4.53 -9.33 -3.11
C ARG A 223 -4.32 -8.71 -4.47
N GLN A 224 -5.34 -8.06 -5.02
CA GLN A 224 -5.16 -7.31 -6.26
C GLN A 224 -4.31 -6.05 -6.02
N PRO A 225 -3.48 -5.64 -7.00
CA PRO A 225 -2.86 -4.34 -6.94
C PRO A 225 -3.95 -3.28 -6.89
N ALA A 226 -3.82 -2.33 -5.96
CA ALA A 226 -4.83 -1.31 -5.74
C ALA A 226 -4.17 0.03 -5.49
N THR A 227 -4.79 1.08 -6.04
CA THR A 227 -4.44 2.44 -5.64
C THR A 227 -5.19 2.76 -4.35
N VAL A 228 -4.45 3.18 -3.34
CA VAL A 228 -5.02 3.59 -2.06
C VAL A 228 -4.64 5.02 -1.72
N TYR A 229 -5.49 5.64 -0.93
CA TYR A 229 -5.35 7.03 -0.54
C TYR A 229 -5.28 7.16 0.97
N THR A 230 -4.37 8.00 1.45
CA THR A 230 -4.22 8.34 2.86
C THR A 230 -4.41 9.84 3.01
N ILE A 231 -5.21 10.24 3.98
CA ILE A 231 -5.45 11.64 4.31
C ILE A 231 -4.56 11.97 5.49
N GLU A 232 -3.65 12.91 5.32
CA GLU A 232 -2.76 13.40 6.35
C GLU A 232 -3.27 14.75 6.88
N PHE A 233 -3.16 14.93 8.19
CA PHE A 233 -3.51 16.14 8.93
C PHE A 233 -2.22 16.66 9.58
N PRO A 234 -1.51 17.62 8.95
CA PRO A 234 -0.20 18.07 9.44
C PRO A 234 -0.24 18.71 10.82
N ASP A 235 -1.37 19.33 11.19
CA ASP A 235 -1.60 19.92 12.51
C ASP A 235 -2.93 19.41 13.08
N TYR A 236 -2.97 18.12 13.42
CA TYR A 236 -4.17 17.46 13.94
C TYR A 236 -4.67 18.06 15.25
N ASN A 237 -3.76 18.55 16.10
CA ASN A 237 -4.13 19.16 17.38
C ASN A 237 -5.03 20.38 17.18
N ALA A 238 -4.75 21.22 16.17
CA ALA A 238 -5.58 22.38 15.85
C ALA A 238 -6.96 22.02 15.29
N ILE A 239 -7.13 20.85 14.66
CA ILE A 239 -8.35 20.48 13.94
C ILE A 239 -9.09 19.27 14.51
N ARG A 240 -8.68 18.76 15.67
CA ARG A 240 -9.20 17.53 16.30
C ARG A 240 -10.73 17.47 16.35
N GLU A 241 -11.36 18.54 16.81
CA GLU A 241 -12.83 18.59 16.93
C GLU A 241 -13.53 18.62 15.57
N VAL A 242 -12.92 19.29 14.58
CA VAL A 242 -13.45 19.34 13.20
C VAL A 242 -13.36 17.94 12.56
N VAL A 243 -12.24 17.24 12.75
CA VAL A 243 -12.06 15.86 12.29
C VAL A 243 -13.07 14.93 12.95
N ARG A 244 -13.23 15.00 14.27
CA ARG A 244 -14.22 14.18 14.99
C ARG A 244 -15.65 14.43 14.49
N ARG A 245 -16.02 15.70 14.28
CA ARG A 245 -17.37 16.10 13.85
C ARG A 245 -17.67 15.68 12.40
N ASP A 246 -16.81 16.00 11.45
CA ASP A 246 -17.14 15.83 10.03
C ASP A 246 -16.68 14.49 9.46
N MET A 247 -15.55 13.96 9.95
CA MET A 247 -14.96 12.71 9.44
C MET A 247 -15.41 11.47 10.23
N GLY A 248 -16.00 11.63 11.42
CA GLY A 248 -16.34 10.49 12.30
C GLY A 248 -17.14 9.38 11.61
N ARG A 249 -18.14 9.75 10.79
CA ARG A 249 -18.95 8.78 10.02
C ARG A 249 -18.20 8.11 8.85
N HIS A 250 -17.10 8.70 8.40
CA HIS A 250 -16.29 8.22 7.27
C HIS A 250 -15.07 7.39 7.71
N MET A 251 -14.81 7.32 9.02
CA MET A 251 -13.71 6.51 9.56
C MET A 251 -13.92 5.01 9.34
N GLY A 252 -15.16 4.51 9.31
CA GLY A 252 -15.45 3.10 8.95
C GLY A 252 -14.67 2.07 9.79
N GLY A 253 -14.46 2.37 11.08
CA GLY A 253 -13.65 1.55 11.99
C GLY A 253 -12.14 1.81 11.93
N ARG A 254 -11.64 2.64 11.00
CA ARG A 254 -10.23 3.06 10.95
C ARG A 254 -9.94 4.07 12.05
N SER A 255 -8.81 3.88 12.73
CA SER A 255 -8.25 4.86 13.65
C SER A 255 -7.28 5.79 12.93
N LEU A 256 -7.04 6.96 13.52
CA LEU A 256 -5.94 7.83 13.11
C LEU A 256 -4.61 7.20 13.54
N GLN A 257 -3.59 7.31 12.69
CA GLN A 257 -2.24 6.84 12.96
C GLN A 257 -1.27 8.02 12.93
N PRO A 258 -0.22 8.02 13.77
CA PRO A 258 0.82 9.03 13.65
C PRO A 258 1.47 8.95 12.27
N CYS A 259 1.73 10.14 11.71
CA CYS A 259 2.68 10.36 10.64
C CYS A 259 3.90 11.07 11.26
#